data_AF-A0A831WRM7-F1
#
_entry.id   AF-A0A831WRM7-F1
#
_cell.length_a   1.000
_cell.length_b   1.000
_cell.length_c   1.000
_cell.angle_alpha   90.00
_cell.angle_beta   90.00
_cell.angle_gamma   90.00
#
_symmetry.space_group_name_H-M   'P 1'
#
loop_
_entity.id
_entity.type
_entity.pdbx_description
1 polymer ?
#
loop_
_entity_poly.entity_id
_entity_poly.type
_entity_poly.pdbx_seq_one_letter_code
_entity_poly.pdbx_strand_id
1 'polypeptide(L)'
;MKERQANILKLLEELPQEKIHFALSLLTPLQRESIEILAKRQTSLSAFEIKKCMIQKWYGDIWFMLSWLHSKEIITIKEDRIEIVQNYPNPVLLLDKTFYPGPIDISLPTLIENFNAFLKNKEKTNQISTKEKLLKKLGVPVPSFAKIQSELNELVVIGVLFSLPSSKRNTRDLYAINPKIAEKLVKSIEKLPSPSL
;
A
#
# COMPACT_ATOMS: atom_id res chain seq x y z
N MET A 1 19.20 -1.86 -22.04
CA MET A 1 18.19 -1.66 -20.97
C MET A 1 17.17 -0.55 -21.27
N LYS A 2 17.51 0.47 -22.08
CA LYS A 2 16.59 1.58 -22.43
C LYS A 2 15.44 1.21 -23.40
N GLU A 3 15.56 0.14 -24.18
CA GLU A 3 14.51 -0.29 -25.13
C GLU A 3 13.32 -1.03 -24.47
N ARG A 4 13.49 -1.63 -23.28
CA ARG A 4 12.39 -2.31 -22.58
C ARG A 4 11.34 -1.35 -21.99
N GLN A 5 11.71 -0.10 -21.76
CA GLN A 5 10.84 0.93 -21.16
C GLN A 5 9.93 1.62 -22.20
N ALA A 6 10.31 1.57 -23.49
CA ALA A 6 9.71 2.39 -24.55
C ALA A 6 8.35 1.91 -25.08
N ASN A 7 7.69 0.91 -24.49
CA ASN A 7 6.38 0.48 -25.00
C ASN A 7 5.38 -0.01 -23.95
N ILE A 8 5.57 0.26 -22.64
CA ILE A 8 4.61 -0.20 -21.63
C ILE A 8 3.23 0.44 -21.83
N LEU A 9 3.14 1.74 -22.15
CA LEU A 9 1.86 2.39 -22.45
C LEU A 9 1.19 1.75 -23.68
N LYS A 10 1.93 1.57 -24.78
CA LYS A 10 1.41 0.94 -26.00
C LYS A 10 0.94 -0.49 -25.72
N LEU A 11 1.71 -1.25 -24.93
CA LEU A 11 1.36 -2.59 -24.48
C LEU A 11 0.07 -2.57 -23.64
N LEU A 12 -0.10 -1.62 -22.73
CA LEU A 12 -1.31 -1.46 -21.92
C LEU A 12 -2.54 -1.02 -22.74
N GLU A 13 -2.34 -0.18 -23.76
CA GLU A 13 -3.39 0.24 -24.70
C GLU A 13 -3.85 -0.94 -25.56
N GLU A 14 -2.91 -1.73 -26.10
CA GLU A 14 -3.16 -2.84 -27.03
C GLU A 14 -3.62 -4.14 -26.33
N LEU A 15 -3.25 -4.34 -25.06
CA LEU A 15 -3.62 -5.57 -24.35
C LEU A 15 -5.14 -5.65 -24.10
N PRO A 16 -5.74 -6.85 -24.27
CA PRO A 16 -7.05 -7.15 -23.75
C PRO A 16 -7.10 -6.89 -22.24
N GLN A 17 -8.25 -6.47 -21.73
CA GLN A 17 -8.41 -6.08 -20.33
C GLN A 17 -7.94 -7.17 -19.36
N GLU A 18 -8.23 -8.42 -19.69
CA GLU A 18 -7.84 -9.60 -18.92
C GLU A 18 -6.33 -9.79 -18.78
N LYS A 19 -5.52 -9.22 -19.68
CA LYS A 19 -4.06 -9.38 -19.70
C LYS A 19 -3.30 -8.18 -19.12
N ILE A 20 -4.00 -7.15 -18.66
CA ILE A 20 -3.38 -5.96 -18.05
C ILE A 20 -2.51 -6.31 -16.84
N HIS A 21 -2.88 -7.35 -16.09
CA HIS A 21 -2.09 -7.85 -14.97
C HIS A 21 -0.66 -8.25 -15.38
N PHE A 22 -0.46 -8.77 -16.60
CA PHE A 22 0.88 -9.08 -17.12
C PHE A 22 1.69 -7.81 -17.38
N ALA A 23 1.09 -6.76 -17.91
CA ALA A 23 1.78 -5.50 -18.11
C ALA A 23 2.13 -4.82 -16.77
N LEU A 24 1.21 -4.87 -15.79
CA LEU A 24 1.49 -4.43 -14.43
C LEU A 24 2.58 -5.29 -13.77
N SER A 25 2.72 -6.57 -14.17
CA SER A 25 3.78 -7.45 -13.69
C SER A 25 5.20 -7.03 -14.09
N LEU A 26 5.33 -6.10 -15.05
CA LEU A 26 6.63 -5.51 -15.43
C LEU A 26 7.04 -4.34 -14.54
N LEU A 27 6.10 -3.77 -13.79
CA LEU A 27 6.34 -2.67 -12.87
C LEU A 27 6.95 -3.17 -11.56
N THR A 28 7.71 -2.31 -10.89
CA THR A 28 8.23 -2.60 -9.56
C THR A 28 7.07 -2.77 -8.55
N PRO A 29 7.27 -3.51 -7.45
CA PRO A 29 6.25 -3.65 -6.41
C PRO A 29 5.72 -2.29 -5.90
N LEU A 30 6.62 -1.31 -5.69
CA LEU A 30 6.25 0.02 -5.22
C LEU A 30 5.48 0.84 -6.27
N GLN A 31 5.82 0.68 -7.55
CA GLN A 31 5.05 1.27 -8.64
C GLN A 31 3.62 0.72 -8.68
N ARG A 32 3.46 -0.60 -8.57
CA ARG A 32 2.13 -1.23 -8.54
C ARG A 32 1.29 -0.76 -7.36
N GLU A 33 1.86 -0.73 -6.16
CA GLU A 33 1.17 -0.23 -4.96
C GLU A 33 0.75 1.24 -5.13
N SER A 34 1.62 2.07 -5.73
CA SER A 34 1.32 3.48 -6.01
C SER A 34 0.18 3.64 -7.02
N ILE A 35 0.19 2.85 -8.09
CA ILE A 35 -0.88 2.84 -9.09
C ILE A 35 -2.18 2.34 -8.49
N GLU A 36 -2.15 1.31 -7.65
CA GLU A 36 -3.34 0.79 -6.97
C GLU A 36 -4.01 1.88 -6.12
N ILE A 37 -3.21 2.66 -5.39
CA ILE A 37 -3.69 3.79 -4.60
C ILE A 37 -4.33 4.86 -5.48
N LEU A 38 -3.66 5.26 -6.56
CA LEU A 38 -4.18 6.27 -7.49
C LEU A 38 -5.47 5.78 -8.17
N ALA A 39 -5.54 4.52 -8.55
CA ALA A 39 -6.70 3.90 -9.20
C ALA A 39 -7.90 3.87 -8.25
N LYS A 40 -7.70 3.47 -6.99
CA LYS A 40 -8.77 3.44 -5.98
C LYS A 40 -9.25 4.83 -5.59
N ARG A 41 -8.35 5.81 -5.55
CA ARG A 41 -8.70 7.20 -5.19
C ARG A 41 -9.36 7.97 -6.33
N GLN A 42 -9.10 7.57 -7.59
CA GLN A 42 -9.61 8.22 -8.81
C GLN A 42 -9.34 9.73 -8.85
N THR A 43 -8.26 10.18 -8.19
CA THR A 43 -7.85 11.58 -8.13
C THR A 43 -6.33 11.69 -8.25
N SER A 44 -5.85 12.88 -8.63
CA SER A 44 -4.43 13.17 -8.68
C SER A 44 -3.85 13.35 -7.28
N LEU A 45 -2.74 12.69 -6.96
CA LEU A 45 -2.10 12.76 -5.64
C LEU A 45 -0.62 13.10 -5.76
N SER A 46 -0.10 13.86 -4.81
CA SER A 46 1.34 14.02 -4.66
C SER A 46 1.98 12.73 -4.12
N ALA A 47 3.29 12.55 -4.34
CA ALA A 47 4.06 11.45 -3.77
C ALA A 47 3.94 11.35 -2.22
N PHE A 48 3.72 12.48 -1.56
CA PHE A 48 3.51 12.53 -0.12
C PHE A 48 2.13 12.01 0.30
N GLU A 49 1.09 12.34 -0.45
CA GLU A 49 -0.26 11.83 -0.22
C GLU A 49 -0.36 10.34 -0.52
N ILE A 50 0.34 9.87 -1.56
CA ILE A 50 0.49 8.43 -1.86
C ILE A 50 1.14 7.72 -0.67
N LYS A 51 2.26 8.25 -0.14
CA LYS A 51 2.90 7.70 1.07
C LYS A 51 1.91 7.62 2.25
N LYS A 52 1.14 8.68 2.50
CA LYS A 52 0.14 8.70 3.57
C LYS A 52 -0.92 7.62 3.35
N CYS A 53 -1.41 7.46 2.13
CA CYS A 53 -2.39 6.44 1.78
C CYS A 53 -1.83 5.03 2.00
N MET A 54 -0.58 4.76 1.61
CA MET A 54 0.10 3.49 1.90
C MET A 54 0.10 3.18 3.40
N ILE A 55 0.56 4.14 4.22
CA ILE A 55 0.62 3.98 5.68
C ILE A 55 -0.77 3.72 6.27
N GLN A 56 -1.80 4.42 5.80
CA GLN A 56 -3.17 4.21 6.27
C GLN A 56 -3.71 2.84 5.89
N LYS A 57 -3.49 2.42 4.62
CA LYS A 57 -3.91 1.11 4.11
C LYS A 57 -3.26 -0.01 4.93
N TRP A 58 -1.92 -0.01 5.02
CA TRP A 58 -1.19 -1.06 5.74
C TRP A 58 -1.55 -1.11 7.23
N TYR A 59 -1.73 0.04 7.88
CA TYR A 59 -2.25 0.06 9.25
C TYR A 59 -3.64 -0.58 9.35
N GLY A 60 -4.54 -0.24 8.42
CA GLY A 60 -5.90 -0.79 8.35
C GLY A 60 -5.89 -2.31 8.15
N ASP A 61 -5.05 -2.81 7.24
CA ASP A 61 -4.91 -4.25 6.95
C ASP A 61 -4.41 -5.02 8.18
N ILE A 62 -3.43 -4.47 8.91
CA ILE A 62 -2.94 -5.08 10.15
C ILE A 62 -4.00 -5.01 11.26
N TRP A 63 -4.76 -3.91 11.37
CA TRP A 63 -5.86 -3.82 12.32
C TRP A 63 -6.98 -4.81 12.02
N PHE A 64 -7.27 -5.04 10.74
CA PHE A 64 -8.20 -6.07 10.31
C PHE A 64 -7.71 -7.47 10.70
N MET A 65 -6.42 -7.76 10.52
CA MET A 65 -5.80 -9.00 10.99
C MET A 65 -5.95 -9.20 12.51
N LEU A 66 -5.71 -8.15 13.31
CA LEU A 66 -5.95 -8.21 14.77
C LEU A 66 -7.43 -8.48 15.09
N SER A 67 -8.35 -7.85 14.37
CA SER A 67 -9.78 -8.07 14.54
C SER A 67 -10.19 -9.51 14.19
N TRP A 68 -9.56 -10.11 13.18
CA TRP A 68 -9.72 -11.52 12.84
C TRP A 68 -9.14 -12.45 13.91
N LEU A 69 -7.93 -12.20 14.41
CA LEU A 69 -7.36 -12.97 15.53
C LEU A 69 -8.24 -12.89 16.78
N HIS A 70 -8.89 -11.74 17.00
CA HIS A 70 -9.83 -11.56 18.09
C HIS A 70 -11.11 -12.40 17.91
N SER A 71 -11.67 -12.43 16.69
CA SER A 71 -12.86 -13.25 16.40
C SER A 71 -12.58 -14.76 16.43
N LYS A 72 -11.31 -15.15 16.33
CA LYS A 72 -10.84 -16.54 16.54
C LYS A 72 -10.48 -16.85 17.99
N GLU A 73 -10.74 -15.94 18.93
CA GLU A 73 -10.42 -16.07 20.35
C GLU A 73 -8.92 -16.32 20.63
N ILE A 74 -8.03 -16.01 19.67
CA ILE A 74 -6.58 -16.11 19.84
C ILE A 74 -6.09 -14.95 20.71
N ILE A 75 -6.69 -13.78 20.55
CA ILE A 75 -6.42 -12.58 21.33
C ILE A 75 -7.71 -11.94 21.87
N THR A 76 -7.58 -11.13 22.91
CA THR A 76 -8.64 -10.22 23.38
C THR A 76 -8.18 -8.78 23.21
N ILE A 77 -9.01 -7.95 22.59
CA ILE A 77 -8.75 -6.52 22.43
C ILE A 77 -9.55 -5.77 23.51
N LYS A 78 -8.84 -5.12 24.44
CA LYS A 78 -9.39 -4.21 25.46
C LYS A 78 -9.13 -2.76 25.03
N GLU A 79 -9.72 -1.80 25.74
CA GLU A 79 -9.66 -0.38 25.38
C GLU A 79 -8.23 0.20 25.32
N ASP A 80 -7.30 -0.37 26.07
CA ASP A 80 -5.94 0.15 26.25
C ASP A 80 -4.84 -0.90 25.96
N ARG A 81 -5.22 -2.17 25.74
CA ARG A 81 -4.28 -3.27 25.52
C ARG A 81 -4.90 -4.43 24.76
N ILE A 82 -4.04 -5.24 24.19
CA ILE A 82 -4.33 -6.51 23.54
C ILE A 82 -3.64 -7.61 24.33
N GLU A 83 -4.35 -8.70 24.61
CA GLU A 83 -3.87 -9.85 25.38
C GLU A 83 -3.95 -11.12 24.53
N ILE A 84 -2.94 -11.97 24.61
CA ILE A 84 -2.94 -13.29 23.97
C ILE A 84 -3.73 -14.24 24.89
N VAL A 85 -4.73 -14.90 24.33
CA VAL A 85 -5.63 -15.82 25.06
C VAL A 85 -5.26 -17.26 24.77
N GLN A 86 -4.87 -17.57 23.52
CA GLN A 86 -4.49 -18.90 23.10
C GLN A 86 -3.08 -18.90 22.52
N ASN A 87 -2.37 -20.01 22.69
CA ASN A 87 -1.06 -20.18 22.08
C ASN A 87 -1.22 -20.25 20.55
N TYR A 88 -0.49 -19.39 19.85
CA TYR A 88 -0.49 -19.34 18.39
C TYR A 88 0.93 -19.64 17.90
N PRO A 89 1.24 -20.89 17.55
CA PRO A 89 2.61 -21.32 17.25
C PRO A 89 3.09 -20.83 15.88
N ASN A 90 2.18 -20.42 15.00
CA ASN A 90 2.50 -19.97 13.65
C ASN A 90 2.83 -18.48 13.63
N PRO A 91 3.69 -18.02 12.72
CA PRO A 91 3.81 -16.60 12.43
C PRO A 91 2.47 -16.00 11.96
N VAL A 92 2.26 -14.74 12.30
CA VAL A 92 1.19 -13.93 11.71
C VAL A 92 1.73 -13.32 10.42
N LEU A 93 1.05 -13.61 9.31
CA LEU A 93 1.42 -13.09 7.99
C LEU A 93 0.76 -11.72 7.78
N LEU A 94 1.54 -10.65 7.84
CA LEU A 94 1.09 -9.27 7.60
C LEU A 94 1.21 -8.92 6.11
N LEU A 95 0.29 -8.08 5.62
CA LEU A 95 0.38 -7.42 4.30
C LEU A 95 0.53 -8.39 3.11
N ASP A 96 0.00 -9.61 3.25
CA ASP A 96 0.00 -10.70 2.25
C ASP A 96 -0.61 -10.30 0.90
N LYS A 97 -1.48 -9.27 0.90
CA LYS A 97 -2.20 -8.76 -0.28
C LYS A 97 -1.70 -7.41 -0.78
N THR A 98 -0.58 -6.94 -0.26
CA THR A 98 0.03 -5.70 -0.76
C THR A 98 1.03 -6.03 -1.86
N PHE A 99 1.10 -5.18 -2.88
CA PHE A 99 2.18 -5.31 -3.86
C PHE A 99 3.52 -4.92 -3.22
N TYR A 100 3.51 -3.87 -2.43
CA TYR A 100 4.64 -3.45 -1.60
C TYR A 100 4.12 -3.19 -0.18
N PRO A 101 4.83 -3.65 0.87
CA PRO A 101 6.11 -4.35 0.83
C PRO A 101 6.03 -5.83 0.44
N GLY A 102 4.81 -6.37 0.32
CA GLY A 102 4.58 -7.81 0.23
C GLY A 102 4.44 -8.45 1.63
N PRO A 103 4.31 -9.78 1.70
CA PRO A 103 4.12 -10.51 2.96
C PRO A 103 5.27 -10.31 3.94
N ILE A 104 4.92 -10.11 5.22
CA ILE A 104 5.87 -10.00 6.34
C ILE A 104 5.43 -10.93 7.45
N ASP A 105 6.30 -11.87 7.82
CA ASP A 105 6.08 -12.77 8.96
C ASP A 105 6.48 -12.08 10.27
N ILE A 106 5.60 -12.17 11.27
CA ILE A 106 5.89 -11.69 12.63
C ILE A 106 5.35 -12.67 13.67
N SER A 107 6.05 -12.83 14.80
CA SER A 107 5.49 -13.60 15.92
C SER A 107 4.30 -12.85 16.54
N LEU A 108 3.26 -13.59 16.97
CA LEU A 108 2.13 -12.98 17.66
C LEU A 108 2.56 -12.19 18.91
N PRO A 109 3.47 -12.69 19.78
CA PRO A 109 3.98 -11.90 20.91
C PRO A 109 4.59 -10.56 20.49
N THR A 110 5.45 -10.54 19.46
CA THR A 110 6.08 -9.31 18.97
C THR A 110 5.05 -8.34 18.39
N LEU A 111 4.05 -8.84 17.66
CA LEU A 111 2.96 -8.02 17.15
C LEU A 111 2.19 -7.34 18.29
N ILE A 112 1.77 -8.12 19.29
CA ILE A 112 0.99 -7.62 20.42
C ILE A 112 1.79 -6.64 21.28
N GLU A 113 3.06 -6.91 21.55
CA GLU A 113 3.94 -6.01 22.28
C GLU A 113 4.03 -4.63 21.61
N ASN A 114 4.27 -4.60 20.30
CA ASN A 114 4.38 -3.36 19.54
C ASN A 114 3.06 -2.58 19.47
N PHE A 115 1.92 -3.28 19.31
CA PHE A 115 0.61 -2.64 19.36
C PHE A 115 0.27 -2.09 20.73
N ASN A 116 0.57 -2.80 21.81
CA ASN A 116 0.36 -2.30 23.17
C ASN A 116 1.21 -1.07 23.45
N ALA A 117 2.46 -1.03 23.00
CA ALA A 117 3.29 0.17 23.09
C ALA A 117 2.71 1.36 22.29
N PHE A 118 2.05 1.09 21.17
CA PHE A 118 1.36 2.09 20.36
C PHE A 118 0.09 2.61 21.05
N LEU A 119 -0.75 1.73 21.61
CA LEU A 119 -2.02 2.07 22.25
C LEU A 119 -1.86 2.91 23.52
N LYS A 120 -0.72 2.81 24.23
CA LYS A 120 -0.39 3.67 25.38
C LYS A 120 -0.40 5.18 25.07
N ASN A 121 -0.29 5.58 23.81
CA ASN A 121 -0.26 6.98 23.38
C ASN A 121 -1.54 7.40 22.63
N LYS A 122 -2.72 7.27 23.26
CA LYS A 122 -4.05 7.46 22.66
C LYS A 122 -4.21 8.77 21.84
N GLU A 123 -3.63 9.89 22.28
CA GLU A 123 -3.74 11.18 21.56
C GLU A 123 -3.02 11.19 20.20
N LYS A 124 -2.03 10.32 20.00
CA LYS A 124 -1.16 10.33 18.82
C LYS A 124 -1.43 9.19 17.85
N THR A 125 -2.28 8.22 18.21
CA THR A 125 -2.59 7.05 17.36
C THR A 125 -3.22 7.42 16.02
N ASN A 126 -3.94 8.55 15.96
CA ASN A 126 -4.53 9.08 14.73
C ASN A 126 -3.50 9.78 13.81
N GLN A 127 -2.30 10.10 14.30
CA GLN A 127 -1.28 10.77 13.50
C GLN A 127 -0.56 9.77 12.57
N ILE A 128 -0.40 10.15 11.30
CA ILE A 128 0.30 9.33 10.30
C ILE A 128 1.73 9.01 10.72
N SER A 129 2.43 9.97 11.34
CA SER A 129 3.79 9.78 11.82
C SER A 129 3.89 8.69 12.89
N THR A 130 2.88 8.55 13.75
CA THR A 130 2.81 7.49 14.77
C THR A 130 2.54 6.14 14.14
N LYS A 131 1.61 6.07 13.16
CA LYS A 131 1.35 4.85 12.39
C LYS A 131 2.59 4.40 11.61
N GLU A 132 3.31 5.33 10.99
CA GLU A 132 4.58 5.05 10.31
C GLU A 132 5.62 4.46 11.28
N LYS A 133 5.73 5.00 12.50
CA LYS A 133 6.63 4.46 13.53
C LYS A 133 6.25 3.03 13.94
N LEU A 134 4.96 2.75 14.14
CA LEU A 134 4.49 1.40 14.44
C LEU A 134 4.85 0.43 13.31
N LEU A 135 4.52 0.77 12.06
CA LEU A 135 4.83 -0.06 10.89
C LEU A 135 6.32 -0.38 10.81
N LYS A 136 7.19 0.62 10.99
CA LYS A 136 8.66 0.38 11.01
C LYS A 136 9.10 -0.55 12.13
N LYS A 137 8.51 -0.47 13.32
CA LYS A 137 8.79 -1.40 14.43
C LYS A 137 8.33 -2.82 14.13
N LEU A 138 7.29 -2.99 13.33
CA LEU A 138 6.81 -4.29 12.83
C LEU A 138 7.64 -4.81 11.64
N GLY A 139 8.74 -4.15 11.27
CA GLY A 139 9.60 -4.56 10.17
C GLY A 139 9.10 -4.13 8.78
N VAL A 140 8.04 -3.33 8.69
CA VAL A 140 7.51 -2.83 7.40
C VAL A 140 8.50 -1.81 6.80
N PRO A 141 9.04 -2.04 5.59
CA PRO A 141 9.99 -1.14 4.95
C PRO A 141 9.25 0.07 4.32
N VAL A 142 8.79 1.00 5.15
CA VAL A 142 8.07 2.19 4.69
C VAL A 142 8.98 3.05 3.79
N PRO A 143 8.63 3.28 2.51
CA PRO A 143 9.49 3.99 1.58
C PRO A 143 9.59 5.47 1.91
N SER A 144 10.73 6.08 1.57
CA SER A 144 10.91 7.52 1.70
C SER A 144 10.08 8.27 0.66
N PHE A 145 9.79 9.55 0.92
CA PHE A 145 9.12 10.41 -0.05
C PHE A 145 9.90 10.48 -1.38
N ALA A 146 11.21 10.66 -1.30
CA ALA A 146 12.08 10.73 -2.48
C ALA A 146 12.04 9.44 -3.29
N LYS A 147 11.99 8.27 -2.62
CA LYS A 147 11.89 6.98 -3.30
C LYS A 147 10.55 6.86 -4.05
N ILE A 148 9.43 7.18 -3.42
CA ILE A 148 8.11 7.17 -4.10
C ILE A 148 8.13 8.13 -5.30
N GLN A 149 8.63 9.36 -5.12
CA GLN A 149 8.67 10.35 -6.19
C GLN A 149 9.50 9.87 -7.39
N SER A 150 10.65 9.23 -7.14
CA SER A 150 11.47 8.62 -8.20
C SER A 150 10.68 7.57 -9.00
N GLU A 151 9.99 6.65 -8.32
CA GLU A 151 9.20 5.60 -8.98
C GLU A 151 8.03 6.19 -9.79
N LEU A 152 7.37 7.23 -9.28
CA LEU A 152 6.29 7.90 -10.00
C LEU A 152 6.79 8.63 -11.24
N ASN A 153 7.97 9.26 -11.18
CA ASN A 153 8.58 9.90 -12.34
C ASN A 153 8.93 8.88 -13.43
N GLU A 154 9.40 7.69 -13.06
CA GLU A 154 9.61 6.60 -14.02
C GLU A 154 8.28 6.19 -14.69
N LEU A 155 7.20 6.09 -13.92
CA LEU A 155 5.86 5.81 -14.45
C LEU A 155 5.33 6.91 -15.40
N VAL A 156 5.70 8.16 -15.17
CA VAL A 156 5.40 9.28 -16.09
C VAL A 156 6.19 9.14 -17.39
N VAL A 157 7.48 8.80 -17.32
CA VAL A 157 8.34 8.62 -18.51
C VAL A 157 7.79 7.52 -19.43
N ILE A 158 7.29 6.42 -18.86
CA ILE A 158 6.69 5.32 -19.65
C ILE A 158 5.21 5.56 -20.02
N GLY A 159 4.66 6.72 -19.66
CA GLY A 159 3.30 7.16 -20.04
C GLY A 159 2.16 6.52 -19.24
N VAL A 160 2.44 5.79 -18.16
CA VAL A 160 1.41 5.19 -17.29
C VAL A 160 0.72 6.26 -16.43
N LEU A 161 1.49 7.25 -15.98
CA LEU A 161 0.99 8.39 -15.21
C LEU A 161 1.18 9.70 -15.99
N PHE A 162 0.39 10.71 -15.64
CA PHE A 162 0.68 12.11 -15.95
C PHE A 162 1.13 12.84 -14.69
N SER A 163 2.07 13.76 -14.86
CA SER A 163 2.40 14.78 -13.86
C SER A 163 1.61 16.05 -14.18
N LEU A 164 0.89 16.57 -13.19
CA LEU A 164 0.15 17.81 -13.24
C LEU A 164 0.88 18.85 -12.37
N PRO A 165 1.17 20.05 -12.90
CA PRO A 165 1.73 21.11 -12.10
C PRO A 165 0.70 21.52 -11.05
N SER A 166 1.12 21.58 -9.79
CA SER A 166 0.23 22.04 -8.73
C SER A 166 0.09 23.57 -8.77
N SER A 167 -1.14 24.06 -8.59
CA SER A 167 -1.53 25.47 -8.80
C SER A 167 -0.89 26.48 -7.84
N LYS A 168 -0.15 26.01 -6.83
CA LYS A 168 0.57 26.88 -5.88
C LYS A 168 2.05 26.93 -6.28
N ARG A 169 2.61 28.13 -6.48
CA ARG A 169 4.07 28.33 -6.62
C ARG A 169 4.77 27.58 -5.47
N ASN A 170 5.68 26.65 -5.80
CA ASN A 170 6.42 25.75 -4.89
C ASN A 170 5.70 24.48 -4.40
N THR A 171 4.60 24.05 -5.03
CA THR A 171 3.96 22.79 -4.66
C THR A 171 4.40 21.62 -5.52
N ARG A 172 4.47 20.46 -4.85
CA ARG A 172 4.88 19.16 -5.39
C ARG A 172 3.96 18.77 -6.55
N ASP A 173 4.55 18.14 -7.56
CA ASP A 173 3.82 17.54 -8.68
C ASP A 173 2.71 16.60 -8.17
N LEU A 174 1.56 16.68 -8.83
CA LEU A 174 0.45 15.75 -8.64
C LEU A 174 0.48 14.70 -9.73
N TYR A 175 0.34 13.44 -9.34
CA TYR A 175 0.38 12.31 -10.27
C TYR A 175 -1.03 11.75 -10.44
N ALA A 176 -1.42 11.47 -11.68
CA ALA A 176 -2.69 10.85 -12.03
C ALA A 176 -2.48 9.71 -13.03
N ILE A 177 -3.35 8.71 -13.00
CA ILE A 177 -3.32 7.63 -14.01
C ILE A 177 -3.67 8.20 -15.37
N ASN A 178 -2.97 7.74 -16.40
CA ASN A 178 -3.27 8.10 -17.78
C ASN A 178 -4.72 7.67 -18.14
N PRO A 179 -5.62 8.60 -18.53
CA PRO A 179 -7.01 8.28 -18.80
C PRO A 179 -7.22 7.21 -19.87
N LYS A 180 -6.29 7.08 -20.83
CA LYS A 180 -6.34 6.05 -21.88
C LYS A 180 -6.32 4.62 -21.33
N ILE A 181 -5.70 4.43 -20.17
CA ILE A 181 -5.57 3.13 -19.51
C ILE A 181 -6.34 3.06 -18.20
N ALA A 182 -6.85 4.19 -17.67
CA ALA A 182 -7.43 4.29 -16.34
C ALA A 182 -8.60 3.32 -16.12
N GLU A 183 -9.59 3.30 -17.00
CA GLU A 183 -10.76 2.41 -16.89
C GLU A 183 -10.35 0.93 -16.89
N LYS A 184 -9.46 0.58 -17.82
CA LYS A 184 -8.83 -0.72 -17.97
C LYS A 184 -8.09 -1.16 -16.70
N LEU A 185 -7.35 -0.25 -16.08
CA LEU A 185 -6.57 -0.48 -14.87
C LEU A 185 -7.44 -0.62 -13.62
N VAL A 186 -8.41 0.29 -13.43
CA VAL A 186 -9.35 0.28 -12.30
C VAL A 186 -10.14 -1.02 -12.27
N LYS A 187 -10.76 -1.41 -13.41
CA LYS A 187 -11.52 -2.66 -13.51
C LYS A 187 -10.65 -3.92 -13.30
N SER A 188 -9.35 -3.84 -13.57
CA SER A 188 -8.43 -4.98 -13.35
C SER A 188 -8.03 -5.11 -11.89
N ILE A 189 -7.86 -3.98 -11.19
CA ILE A 189 -7.55 -3.95 -9.75
C ILE A 189 -8.74 -4.42 -8.92
N GLU A 190 -9.98 -4.09 -9.33
CA GLU A 190 -11.20 -4.56 -8.66
C GLU A 190 -11.42 -6.08 -8.78
N LYS A 191 -10.83 -6.73 -9.79
CA LYS A 191 -10.91 -8.18 -10.02
C LYS A 191 -9.80 -8.98 -9.33
N LEU A 192 -8.86 -8.33 -8.65
CA LEU A 192 -7.92 -9.05 -7.80
C LEU A 192 -8.71 -9.69 -6.65
N PRO A 193 -8.54 -11.00 -6.40
CA PRO A 193 -9.36 -11.70 -5.42
C PRO A 193 -9.24 -10.99 -4.08
N SER A 194 -10.39 -10.54 -3.58
CA SER A 194 -10.53 -10.29 -2.15
C SER A 194 -10.23 -11.60 -1.43
N PRO A 195 -9.56 -11.58 -0.26
CA PRO A 195 -9.36 -12.80 0.50
C PRO A 195 -10.66 -13.56 0.65
N SER A 196 -10.65 -14.83 0.27
CA SER A 196 -11.48 -15.81 0.95
C SER A 196 -11.10 -15.76 2.44
N LEU A 197 -12.08 -15.40 3.27
CA LEU A 197 -12.00 -15.38 4.72
C LEU A 197 -11.88 -16.79 5.32
#